data_AF-A0A2V6BKX0-F1
#
_entry.id   AF-A0A2V6BKX0-F1
#
_cell.length_a   1.000
_cell.length_b   1.000
_cell.length_c   1.000
_cell.angle_alpha   90.00
_cell.angle_beta   90.00
_cell.angle_gamma   90.00
#
_symmetry.space_group_name_H-M   'P 1'
#
loop_
_entity.id
_entity.type
_entity.pdbx_description
1 polymer ?
#
loop_
_entity_poly.entity_id
_entity_poly.type
_entity_poly.pdbx_seq_one_letter_code
_entity_poly.pdbx_strand_id
1 'polypeptide(L)'
;VARAAMWLAAIAGAILSPVLLIMDLGRPHLFLNMLRVFKPQSAMSMGAWILSAFGACAVSGLIALELHAYHTFPGTLDQLLRVAACVFIFGSAIFGTLLATYTGVLIGATAIPAWFLHRVLLPIHFGTAGLGSAAGLLELLGHRIASLNALGYYAAGIESVLLVWLTIDKHGAADRAIHEHSSGWLIRIGEILSGPLALVLRFFGLVPLAAISFLIGALISRFGWIAVGKVSGSDPESVFAAER
;
A
#
# COMPACT_ATOMS: atom_id res chain seq x y z
N VAL A 1 -2.07 -9.73 18.31
CA VAL A 1 -1.50 -9.17 17.06
C VAL A 1 -2.04 -9.87 15.82
N ALA A 2 -1.76 -11.17 15.59
CA ALA A 2 -2.21 -11.87 14.37
C ALA A 2 -3.72 -11.77 14.11
N ARG A 3 -4.56 -12.00 15.13
CA ARG A 3 -6.02 -11.84 15.04
C ARG A 3 -6.43 -10.43 14.60
N ALA A 4 -5.88 -9.38 15.24
CA ALA A 4 -6.17 -7.99 14.87
C ALA A 4 -5.70 -7.66 13.44
N ALA A 5 -4.53 -8.15 13.03
CA ALA A 5 -4.02 -7.99 11.67
C ALA A 5 -4.95 -8.64 10.65
N MET A 6 -5.46 -9.84 10.93
CA MET A 6 -6.41 -10.53 10.05
C MET A 6 -7.77 -9.82 9.98
N TRP A 7 -8.24 -9.25 11.09
CA TRP A 7 -9.44 -8.39 11.08
C TRP A 7 -9.24 -7.15 10.20
N LEU A 8 -8.11 -6.45 10.34
CA LEU A 8 -7.79 -5.31 9.50
C LEU A 8 -7.68 -5.72 8.02
N ALA A 9 -7.00 -6.83 7.73
CA ALA A 9 -6.84 -7.35 6.37
C ALA A 9 -8.20 -7.71 5.73
N ALA A 10 -9.08 -8.38 6.47
CA ALA A 10 -10.40 -8.76 5.99
C ALA A 10 -11.31 -7.54 5.78
N ILE A 11 -11.42 -6.64 6.76
CA ILE A 11 -12.32 -5.49 6.66
C ILE A 11 -11.79 -4.48 5.63
N ALA A 12 -10.56 -3.99 5.80
CA ALA A 12 -10.04 -2.93 4.95
C ALA A 12 -9.67 -3.46 3.56
N GLY A 13 -8.96 -4.58 3.50
CA GLY A 13 -8.43 -5.10 2.25
C GLY A 13 -9.42 -5.99 1.48
N ALA A 14 -10.14 -6.90 2.15
CA ALA A 14 -11.01 -7.85 1.45
C ALA A 14 -12.45 -7.37 1.24
N ILE A 15 -12.92 -6.37 2.01
CA ILE A 15 -14.28 -5.84 1.90
C ILE A 15 -14.27 -4.40 1.37
N LEU A 16 -13.65 -3.46 2.08
CA LEU A 16 -13.69 -2.05 1.69
C LEU A 16 -13.00 -1.80 0.34
N SER A 17 -11.82 -2.40 0.10
CA SER A 17 -11.09 -2.17 -1.15
C SER A 17 -11.85 -2.64 -2.41
N PRO A 18 -12.42 -3.86 -2.48
CA PRO A 18 -13.24 -4.25 -3.64
C PRO A 18 -14.50 -3.41 -3.81
N VAL A 19 -15.17 -3.03 -2.72
CA VAL A 19 -16.37 -2.18 -2.78
C VAL A 19 -16.05 -0.82 -3.39
N LEU A 20 -14.98 -0.17 -2.90
CA LEU A 20 -14.53 1.11 -3.45
C LEU A 20 -14.13 0.98 -4.93
N LEU A 21 -13.44 -0.09 -5.31
CA LEU A 21 -13.09 -0.37 -6.71
C LEU A 21 -14.34 -0.56 -7.58
N ILE A 22 -15.33 -1.32 -7.12
CA ILE A 22 -16.57 -1.56 -7.85
C ILE A 22 -17.36 -0.26 -8.05
N MET A 23 -17.38 0.60 -7.02
CA MET A 23 -17.98 1.94 -7.11
C MET A 23 -17.24 2.83 -8.10
N ASP A 24 -15.91 2.80 -8.09
CA ASP A 24 -15.05 3.57 -9.01
C ASP A 24 -15.24 3.14 -10.48
N LEU A 25 -15.45 1.84 -10.73
CA LEU A 25 -15.76 1.33 -12.07
C LEU A 25 -17.13 1.81 -12.61
N GLY A 26 -18.04 2.27 -11.75
CA GLY A 26 -19.40 2.73 -12.10
C GLY A 26 -20.34 1.64 -12.65
N ARG A 27 -19.82 0.48 -13.06
CA ARG A 27 -20.57 -0.67 -13.59
C ARG A 27 -20.08 -1.97 -12.94
N PRO A 28 -20.84 -2.57 -12.02
CA PRO A 28 -20.34 -3.66 -11.17
C PRO A 28 -19.96 -4.93 -11.94
N HIS A 29 -20.61 -5.21 -13.08
CA HIS A 29 -20.26 -6.36 -13.91
C HIS A 29 -18.86 -6.26 -14.55
N LEU A 30 -18.24 -5.06 -14.59
CA LEU A 30 -16.88 -4.90 -15.11
C LEU A 30 -15.84 -5.63 -14.25
N PHE A 31 -16.03 -5.65 -12.92
CA PHE A 31 -15.14 -6.39 -12.04
C PHE A 31 -15.17 -7.90 -12.34
N LEU A 32 -16.37 -8.47 -12.52
CA LEU A 32 -16.53 -9.87 -12.93
C LEU A 32 -15.92 -10.14 -14.31
N ASN A 33 -16.04 -9.20 -15.24
CA ASN A 33 -15.41 -9.31 -16.56
C ASN A 33 -13.87 -9.33 -16.47
N MET A 34 -13.27 -8.60 -15.52
CA MET A 34 -11.82 -8.62 -15.29
C MET A 34 -11.34 -9.96 -14.74
N LEU A 35 -12.16 -10.62 -13.92
CA LEU A 35 -11.89 -11.96 -13.37
C LEU A 35 -12.19 -13.11 -14.35
N ARG A 36 -12.82 -12.83 -15.49
CA ARG A 36 -13.13 -13.87 -16.48
C ARG A 36 -11.89 -14.39 -17.21
N VAL A 37 -10.91 -13.52 -17.46
CA VAL A 37 -9.70 -13.87 -18.22
C VAL A 37 -8.47 -13.33 -17.48
N PHE A 38 -7.51 -14.22 -17.21
CA PHE A 38 -6.22 -13.83 -16.67
C PHE A 38 -5.37 -13.18 -17.77
N LYS A 39 -5.14 -11.86 -17.67
CA LYS A 39 -4.36 -11.09 -18.65
C LYS A 39 -3.10 -10.49 -18.01
N PRO A 40 -1.95 -11.19 -18.04
CA PRO A 40 -0.70 -10.72 -17.43
C PRO A 40 -0.23 -9.35 -17.93
N GLN A 41 -0.53 -9.00 -19.18
CA GLN A 41 -0.13 -7.74 -19.80
C GLN A 41 -1.03 -6.56 -19.41
N SER A 42 -2.19 -6.80 -18.79
CA SER A 42 -3.09 -5.76 -18.33
C SER A 42 -2.91 -5.59 -16.83
N ALA A 43 -2.32 -4.46 -16.41
CA ALA A 43 -2.22 -4.12 -15.00
C ALA A 43 -3.59 -4.29 -14.33
N MET A 44 -4.63 -3.62 -14.85
CA MET A 44 -5.99 -3.66 -14.31
C MET A 44 -6.55 -5.07 -14.08
N SER A 45 -6.32 -6.02 -15.00
CA SER A 45 -6.72 -7.43 -14.82
C SER A 45 -5.92 -8.09 -13.69
N MET A 46 -4.59 -7.92 -13.67
CA MET A 46 -3.74 -8.45 -12.60
C MET A 46 -4.15 -7.94 -11.23
N GLY A 47 -4.51 -6.66 -11.11
CA GLY A 47 -5.01 -6.07 -9.85
C GLY A 47 -6.25 -6.76 -9.32
N ALA A 48 -7.25 -7.01 -10.19
CA ALA A 48 -8.46 -7.71 -9.80
C ALA A 48 -8.15 -9.13 -9.29
N TRP A 49 -7.27 -9.88 -9.98
CA TRP A 49 -6.85 -11.21 -9.56
C TRP A 49 -6.08 -11.21 -8.23
N ILE A 50 -5.14 -10.28 -8.04
CA ILE A 50 -4.39 -10.12 -6.79
C ILE A 50 -5.34 -9.79 -5.63
N LEU A 51 -6.27 -8.86 -5.85
CA LEU A 51 -7.25 -8.46 -4.83
C LEU A 51 -8.18 -9.62 -4.46
N SER A 52 -8.66 -10.39 -5.43
CA SER A 52 -9.48 -11.58 -5.19
C SER A 52 -8.71 -12.67 -4.44
N ALA A 53 -7.46 -12.94 -4.82
CA ALA A 53 -6.62 -13.93 -4.14
C ALA A 53 -6.30 -13.48 -2.70
N PHE A 54 -5.96 -12.20 -2.51
CA PHE A 54 -5.79 -11.61 -1.19
C PHE A 54 -7.04 -11.77 -0.34
N GLY A 55 -8.22 -11.40 -0.87
CA GLY A 55 -9.48 -11.50 -0.16
C GLY A 55 -9.83 -12.94 0.23
N ALA A 56 -9.64 -13.89 -0.69
CA ALA A 56 -9.85 -15.31 -0.43
C ALA A 56 -8.96 -15.82 0.71
N CYS A 57 -7.67 -15.47 0.72
CA CYS A 57 -6.75 -15.84 1.79
C CYS A 57 -7.06 -15.11 3.11
N ALA A 58 -7.31 -13.80 3.07
CA ALA A 58 -7.54 -12.99 4.27
C ALA A 58 -8.82 -13.42 5.01
N VAL A 59 -9.93 -13.59 4.29
CA VAL A 59 -11.21 -14.00 4.90
C VAL A 59 -11.14 -15.44 5.39
N SER A 60 -10.62 -16.38 4.59
CA SER A 60 -10.51 -17.78 5.00
C SER A 60 -9.56 -17.96 6.18
N GLY A 61 -8.44 -17.23 6.19
CA GLY A 61 -7.49 -17.23 7.30
C GLY A 61 -8.09 -16.64 8.58
N LEU A 62 -8.88 -15.57 8.47
CA LEU A 62 -9.60 -15.02 9.61
C LEU A 62 -10.62 -16.02 10.17
N ILE A 63 -11.45 -16.62 9.32
CA ILE A 63 -12.44 -17.63 9.73
C ILE A 63 -11.76 -18.81 10.43
N ALA A 64 -10.71 -19.37 9.82
CA ALA A 64 -9.98 -20.50 10.40
C ALA A 64 -9.35 -20.13 11.76
N LEU A 65 -8.80 -18.92 11.88
CA LEU A 65 -8.22 -18.42 13.12
C LEU A 65 -9.27 -18.22 14.22
N GLU A 66 -10.45 -17.69 13.89
CA GLU A 66 -11.55 -17.51 14.83
C GLU A 66 -12.10 -18.87 15.32
N LEU A 67 -12.36 -19.80 14.40
CA LEU A 67 -12.85 -21.15 14.76
C LEU A 67 -11.87 -21.90 15.67
N HIS A 68 -10.56 -21.77 15.42
CA HIS A 68 -9.53 -22.32 16.29
C HIS A 68 -9.52 -21.63 17.66
N ALA A 69 -9.61 -20.30 17.71
CA ALA A 69 -9.59 -19.54 18.96
C ALA A 69 -10.79 -19.81 19.88
N TYR A 70 -11.96 -20.13 19.31
CA TYR A 70 -13.15 -20.52 20.07
C TYR A 70 -13.22 -22.01 20.42
N HIS A 71 -12.19 -22.81 20.09
CA HIS A 71 -12.18 -24.27 20.27
C HIS A 71 -13.47 -24.94 19.76
N THR A 72 -13.98 -24.47 18.61
CA THR A 72 -15.28 -24.92 18.09
C THR A 72 -15.30 -26.41 17.76
N PHE A 73 -14.13 -26.99 17.45
CA PHE A 73 -13.98 -28.41 17.13
C PHE A 73 -12.94 -29.07 18.03
N PRO A 74 -13.19 -30.29 18.53
CA PRO A 74 -12.20 -31.04 19.30
C PRO A 74 -11.24 -31.85 18.41
N GLY A 75 -10.03 -32.09 18.92
CA GLY A 75 -9.11 -33.11 18.39
C GLY A 75 -8.39 -32.74 17.09
N THR A 76 -8.29 -33.69 16.15
CA THR A 76 -7.52 -33.56 14.90
C THR A 76 -8.01 -32.43 13.99
N LEU A 77 -9.30 -32.10 14.04
CA LEU A 77 -9.89 -31.00 13.26
C LEU A 77 -9.35 -29.64 13.71
N ASP A 78 -9.10 -29.44 15.01
CA ASP A 78 -8.52 -28.20 15.52
C ASP A 78 -7.08 -27.99 15.01
N GLN A 79 -6.31 -29.09 14.95
CA GLN A 79 -4.97 -29.07 14.39
C GLN A 79 -4.98 -28.76 12.89
N LEU A 80 -5.94 -29.31 12.13
CA LEU A 80 -6.13 -28.98 10.72
C LEU A 80 -6.51 -27.51 10.52
N LEU A 81 -7.39 -26.96 11.37
CA LEU A 81 -7.77 -25.54 11.33
C LEU A 81 -6.57 -24.63 11.59
N ARG A 82 -5.71 -24.98 12.55
CA ARG A 82 -4.48 -24.23 12.82
C ARG A 82 -3.54 -24.22 11.62
N VAL A 83 -3.35 -25.37 10.96
CA VAL A 83 -2.51 -25.46 9.75
C VAL A 83 -3.13 -24.65 8.61
N ALA A 84 -4.44 -24.78 8.39
CA ALA A 84 -5.16 -24.01 7.38
C ALA A 84 -5.07 -22.50 7.64
N ALA A 85 -5.26 -22.06 8.88
CA ALA A 85 -5.10 -20.67 9.28
C ALA A 85 -3.69 -20.17 8.96
N CYS A 86 -2.63 -20.93 9.29
CA CYS A 86 -1.27 -20.57 8.92
C CYS A 86 -1.11 -20.41 7.41
N VAL A 87 -1.54 -21.39 6.61
CA VAL A 87 -1.44 -21.34 5.14
C VAL A 87 -2.13 -20.10 4.58
N PHE A 88 -3.35 -19.81 5.02
CA PHE A 88 -4.10 -18.65 4.56
C PHE A 88 -3.52 -17.32 5.03
N ILE A 89 -2.99 -17.25 6.26
CA ILE A 89 -2.29 -16.06 6.76
C ILE A 89 -1.05 -15.78 5.90
N PHE A 90 -0.23 -16.80 5.63
CA PHE A 90 0.92 -16.65 4.73
C PHE A 90 0.51 -16.26 3.31
N GLY A 91 -0.54 -16.88 2.78
CA GLY A 91 -1.13 -16.50 1.49
C GLY A 91 -1.55 -15.03 1.46
N SER A 92 -2.24 -14.56 2.50
CA SER A 92 -2.65 -13.14 2.60
C SER A 92 -1.46 -12.19 2.72
N ALA A 93 -0.36 -12.60 3.35
CA ALA A 93 0.85 -11.79 3.43
C ALA A 93 1.52 -11.63 2.06
N ILE A 94 1.60 -12.72 1.28
CA ILE A 94 2.15 -12.71 -0.09
C ILE A 94 1.28 -11.82 -0.99
N PHE A 95 -0.02 -12.11 -1.09
CA PHE A 95 -0.91 -11.32 -1.94
C PHE A 95 -1.12 -9.90 -1.42
N GLY A 96 -1.02 -9.67 -0.11
CA GLY A 96 -1.08 -8.33 0.48
C GLY A 96 0.12 -7.48 0.10
N THR A 97 1.31 -8.09 0.01
CA THR A 97 2.52 -7.42 -0.49
C THR A 97 2.36 -7.04 -1.96
N LEU A 98 1.86 -7.98 -2.78
CA LEU A 98 1.57 -7.71 -4.19
C LEU A 98 0.53 -6.58 -4.33
N LEU A 99 -0.55 -6.63 -3.55
CA LEU A 99 -1.60 -5.62 -3.57
C LEU A 99 -1.09 -4.24 -3.15
N ALA A 100 -0.23 -4.17 -2.13
CA ALA A 100 0.34 -2.92 -1.64
C ALA A 100 1.25 -2.23 -2.67
N THR A 101 2.03 -3.01 -3.43
CA THR A 101 2.94 -2.48 -4.48
C THR A 101 2.21 -2.19 -5.80
N TYR A 102 1.12 -2.91 -6.07
CA TYR A 102 0.43 -2.92 -7.35
C TYR A 102 -0.13 -1.54 -7.75
N THR A 103 -0.57 -0.72 -6.80
CA THR A 103 -1.02 0.65 -7.12
C THR A 103 0.08 1.46 -7.79
N GLY A 104 1.33 1.35 -7.30
CA GLY A 104 2.48 2.02 -7.91
C GLY A 104 2.75 1.53 -9.34
N VAL A 105 2.60 0.23 -9.58
CA VAL A 105 2.73 -0.35 -10.94
C VAL A 105 1.64 0.20 -11.87
N LEU A 106 0.40 0.28 -11.39
CA LEU A 106 -0.73 0.73 -12.20
C LEU A 106 -0.57 2.17 -12.68
N ILE A 107 -0.12 3.08 -11.80
CA ILE A 107 0.14 4.47 -12.20
C ILE A 107 1.43 4.62 -13.01
N GLY A 108 2.48 3.86 -12.69
CA GLY A 108 3.76 3.89 -13.40
C GLY A 108 3.71 3.31 -14.82
N ALA A 109 2.71 2.48 -15.12
CA ALA A 109 2.45 1.92 -16.45
C ALA A 109 1.65 2.86 -17.37
N THR A 110 1.44 4.11 -16.98
CA THR A 110 0.72 5.12 -17.77
C THR A 110 1.67 6.02 -18.55
N ALA A 111 1.14 6.80 -19.49
CA ALA A 111 1.90 7.82 -20.23
C ALA A 111 2.05 9.15 -19.47
N ILE A 112 1.66 9.23 -18.19
CA ILE A 112 1.80 10.46 -17.40
C ILE A 112 3.28 10.63 -17.02
N PRO A 113 3.96 11.72 -17.43
CA PRO A 113 5.41 11.85 -17.34
C PRO A 113 5.95 11.60 -15.93
N ALA A 114 5.39 12.31 -14.95
CA ALA A 114 5.80 12.19 -13.55
C ALA A 114 5.55 10.79 -12.95
N TRP A 115 4.67 9.96 -13.50
CA TRP A 115 4.50 8.58 -13.02
C TRP A 115 5.39 7.61 -13.76
N PHE A 116 5.50 7.78 -15.08
CA PHE A 116 6.28 6.90 -15.94
C PHE A 116 7.78 6.97 -15.63
N LEU A 117 8.31 8.17 -15.37
CA LEU A 117 9.72 8.35 -15.03
C LEU A 117 10.06 7.69 -13.70
N HIS A 118 9.13 7.77 -12.73
CA HIS A 118 9.30 7.19 -11.40
C HIS A 118 8.71 5.77 -11.26
N ARG A 119 8.47 5.06 -12.38
CA ARG A 119 7.82 3.73 -12.40
C ARG A 119 8.54 2.64 -11.59
N VAL A 120 9.83 2.80 -11.31
CA VAL A 120 10.62 1.88 -10.47
C VAL A 120 10.45 2.20 -8.99
N LEU A 121 10.33 3.48 -8.64
CA LEU A 121 10.17 3.93 -7.25
C LEU A 121 8.74 3.74 -6.75
N LEU A 122 7.75 4.02 -7.59
CA LEU A 122 6.35 4.03 -7.18
C LEU A 122 5.88 2.71 -6.56
N PRO A 123 6.21 1.52 -7.11
CA PRO A 123 5.86 0.26 -6.45
C PRO A 123 6.52 0.09 -5.08
N ILE A 124 7.77 0.53 -4.93
CA ILE A 124 8.51 0.47 -3.65
C ILE A 124 7.80 1.38 -2.64
N HIS A 125 7.55 2.63 -3.02
CA HIS A 125 6.88 3.64 -2.23
C HIS A 125 5.50 3.20 -1.73
N PHE A 126 4.63 2.75 -2.64
CA PHE A 126 3.29 2.29 -2.25
C PHE A 126 3.34 1.03 -1.38
N GLY A 127 4.31 0.14 -1.62
CA GLY A 127 4.57 -1.03 -0.78
C GLY A 127 5.01 -0.67 0.64
N THR A 128 5.98 0.23 0.78
CA THR A 128 6.52 0.68 2.07
C THR A 128 5.53 1.51 2.86
N ALA A 129 4.82 2.42 2.20
CA ALA A 129 3.72 3.17 2.78
C ALA A 129 2.59 2.24 3.25
N GLY A 130 2.26 1.19 2.49
CA GLY A 130 1.29 0.17 2.89
C GLY A 130 1.73 -0.61 4.13
N LEU A 131 2.97 -1.10 4.14
CA LEU A 131 3.56 -1.84 5.25
C LEU A 131 3.63 -1.01 6.54
N GLY A 132 4.15 0.22 6.45
CA GLY A 132 4.25 1.13 7.59
C GLY A 132 2.89 1.58 8.11
N SER A 133 1.90 1.77 7.23
CA SER A 133 0.51 2.06 7.63
C SER A 133 -0.12 0.90 8.40
N ALA A 134 0.07 -0.34 7.92
CA ALA A 134 -0.42 -1.53 8.61
C ALA A 134 0.25 -1.70 9.98
N ALA A 135 1.57 -1.49 10.06
CA ALA A 135 2.31 -1.53 11.33
C ALA A 135 1.81 -0.44 12.30
N GLY A 136 1.69 0.80 11.83
CA GLY A 136 1.21 1.94 12.62
C GLY A 136 -0.21 1.76 13.15
N LEU A 137 -1.14 1.23 12.34
CA LEU A 137 -2.49 0.93 12.80
C LEU A 137 -2.48 -0.12 13.92
N LEU A 138 -1.69 -1.19 13.78
CA LEU A 138 -1.58 -2.21 14.83
C LEU A 138 -0.96 -1.63 16.12
N GLU A 139 0.04 -0.76 16.01
CA GLU A 139 0.63 -0.06 17.15
C GLU A 139 -0.37 0.86 17.87
N LEU A 140 -1.23 1.56 17.11
CA LEU A 140 -2.30 2.42 17.64
C LEU A 140 -3.44 1.61 18.28
N LEU A 141 -3.70 0.39 17.80
CA LEU A 141 -4.59 -0.57 18.47
C LEU A 141 -3.98 -1.18 19.75
N GLY A 142 -2.80 -0.73 20.17
CA GLY A 142 -2.14 -1.14 21.41
C GLY A 142 -1.14 -2.28 21.26
N HIS A 143 -0.91 -2.79 20.04
CA HIS A 143 0.10 -3.82 19.82
C HIS A 143 1.50 -3.21 19.67
N ARG A 144 2.21 -3.04 20.79
CA ARG A 144 3.57 -2.45 20.81
C ARG A 144 4.65 -3.51 21.01
N ILE A 145 4.82 -4.37 20.00
CA ILE A 145 5.87 -5.40 19.99
C ILE A 145 7.09 -4.95 19.21
N ALA A 146 8.27 -5.49 19.54
CA ALA A 146 9.53 -5.14 18.89
C ALA A 146 9.47 -5.31 17.36
N SER A 147 8.80 -6.36 16.87
CA SER A 147 8.66 -6.62 15.42
C SER A 147 7.88 -5.52 14.69
N LEU A 148 6.81 -4.98 15.29
CA LEU A 148 6.04 -3.89 14.67
C LEU A 148 6.84 -2.59 14.66
N ASN A 149 7.57 -2.31 15.74
CA ASN A 149 8.44 -1.15 15.79
C ASN A 149 9.58 -1.25 14.77
N ALA A 150 10.15 -2.46 14.58
CA ALA A 150 11.16 -2.73 13.56
C ALA A 150 10.62 -2.51 12.13
N LEU A 151 9.40 -2.97 11.85
CA LEU A 151 8.73 -2.69 10.57
C LEU A 151 8.48 -1.18 10.38
N GLY A 152 8.12 -0.49 11.45
CA GLY A 152 7.94 0.96 11.44
C GLY A 152 9.23 1.74 11.16
N TYR A 153 10.35 1.33 11.77
CA TYR A 153 11.68 1.87 11.44
C TYR A 153 12.08 1.55 10.00
N TYR A 154 11.84 0.32 9.54
CA TYR A 154 12.13 -0.08 8.17
C TYR A 154 11.35 0.77 7.17
N ALA A 155 10.02 0.87 7.33
CA ALA A 155 9.17 1.64 6.44
C ALA A 155 9.58 3.12 6.42
N ALA A 156 9.71 3.77 7.59
CA ALA A 156 10.11 5.17 7.66
C ALA A 156 11.54 5.41 7.16
N GLY A 157 12.43 4.42 7.30
CA GLY A 157 13.77 4.40 6.73
C GLY A 157 13.75 4.44 5.20
N ILE A 158 13.00 3.54 4.58
CA ILE A 158 12.87 3.48 3.13
C ILE A 158 12.22 4.76 2.58
N GLU A 159 11.14 5.25 3.19
CA GLU A 159 10.48 6.50 2.79
C GLU A 159 11.45 7.70 2.87
N SER A 160 12.31 7.75 3.90
CA SER A 160 13.35 8.78 4.00
C SER A 160 14.39 8.70 2.88
N VAL A 161 14.79 7.48 2.51
CA VAL A 161 15.72 7.26 1.39
C VAL A 161 15.06 7.65 0.06
N LEU A 162 13.80 7.28 -0.15
CA LEU A 162 13.03 7.65 -1.33
C LEU A 162 12.88 9.17 -1.46
N LEU A 163 12.61 9.88 -0.36
CA LEU A 163 12.57 11.34 -0.33
C LEU A 163 13.90 11.96 -0.77
N VAL A 164 15.02 11.46 -0.23
CA VAL A 164 16.36 11.94 -0.59
C VAL A 164 16.63 11.65 -2.07
N TRP A 165 16.29 10.45 -2.53
CA TRP A 165 16.48 10.05 -3.93
C TRP A 165 15.67 10.93 -4.87
N LEU A 166 14.38 11.16 -4.57
CA LEU A 166 13.50 12.07 -5.33
C LEU A 166 14.00 13.52 -5.35
N THR A 167 14.77 13.93 -4.34
CA THR A 167 15.35 15.28 -4.26
C THR A 167 16.61 15.40 -5.12
N ILE A 168 17.38 14.32 -5.26
CA ILE A 168 18.65 14.30 -6.00
C ILE A 168 18.41 13.97 -7.47
N ASP A 169 17.59 12.97 -7.77
CA ASP A 169 17.35 12.46 -9.11
C ASP A 169 16.25 13.26 -9.82
N LYS A 170 16.67 14.34 -10.48
CA LYS A 170 15.77 15.30 -11.14
C LYS A 170 15.75 15.06 -12.64
N HIS A 171 14.57 14.79 -13.18
CA HIS A 171 14.32 14.60 -14.62
C HIS A 171 14.00 15.90 -15.36
N GLY A 172 14.59 17.02 -14.92
CA GLY A 172 14.44 18.33 -15.56
C GLY A 172 12.99 18.79 -15.66
N ALA A 173 12.54 19.12 -16.87
CA ALA A 173 11.20 19.65 -17.13
C ALA A 173 10.06 18.69 -16.71
N ALA A 174 10.30 17.38 -16.76
CA ALA A 174 9.28 16.39 -16.43
C ALA A 174 8.98 16.28 -14.92
N ASP A 175 9.90 16.73 -14.07
CA ASP A 175 9.74 16.73 -12.60
C ASP A 175 9.29 18.09 -12.04
N ARG A 176 9.00 19.09 -12.89
CA ARG A 176 8.54 20.42 -12.44
C ARG A 176 7.29 20.34 -11.56
N ALA A 177 6.37 19.42 -11.88
CA ALA A 177 5.18 19.17 -11.06
C ALA A 177 5.49 18.69 -9.63
N ILE A 178 6.64 18.04 -9.43
CA ILE A 178 7.12 17.54 -8.13
C ILE A 178 7.89 18.61 -7.36
N HIS A 179 8.62 19.50 -8.05
CA HIS A 179 9.50 20.46 -7.39
C HIS A 179 9.02 21.91 -7.34
N GLU A 180 8.33 22.38 -8.38
CA GLU A 180 8.03 23.81 -8.59
C GLU A 180 6.57 24.16 -8.32
N HIS A 181 5.65 23.21 -8.54
CA HIS A 181 4.22 23.45 -8.37
C HIS A 181 3.74 23.22 -6.93
N SER A 182 2.55 23.76 -6.62
CA SER A 182 1.85 23.54 -5.34
C SER A 182 1.64 22.05 -5.03
N SER A 183 1.52 21.20 -6.05
CA SER A 183 1.46 19.74 -5.92
C SER A 183 2.72 19.14 -5.28
N GLY A 184 3.89 19.75 -5.50
CA GLY A 184 5.15 19.34 -4.90
C GLY A 184 5.19 19.49 -3.38
N TRP A 185 4.43 20.44 -2.82
CA TRP A 185 4.30 20.58 -1.36
C TRP A 185 3.59 19.39 -0.74
N LEU A 186 2.58 18.81 -1.41
CA LEU A 186 1.91 17.61 -0.92
C LEU A 186 2.88 16.43 -0.84
N ILE A 187 3.71 16.22 -1.88
CA ILE A 187 4.76 15.20 -1.84
C ILE A 187 5.71 15.47 -0.66
N ARG A 188 6.30 16.66 -0.58
CA ARG A 188 7.27 16.97 0.48
C ARG A 188 6.70 16.78 1.89
N ILE A 189 5.48 17.27 2.14
CA ILE A 189 4.82 17.10 3.43
C ILE A 189 4.54 15.62 3.70
N GLY A 190 4.00 14.90 2.72
CA GLY A 190 3.71 13.47 2.85
C GLY A 190 4.95 12.66 3.20
N GLU A 191 6.01 12.82 2.40
CA GLU A 191 7.28 12.10 2.57
C GLU A 191 8.02 12.48 3.86
N ILE A 192 7.99 13.75 4.29
CA ILE A 192 8.60 14.17 5.57
C ILE A 192 7.89 13.49 6.74
N LEU A 193 6.56 13.42 6.70
CA LEU A 193 5.74 12.84 7.76
C LEU A 193 5.87 11.30 7.80
N SER A 194 5.93 10.62 6.64
CA SER A 194 6.11 9.16 6.57
C SER A 194 7.55 8.71 6.81
N GLY A 195 8.54 9.51 6.40
CA GLY A 195 9.96 9.19 6.56
C GLY A 195 10.60 9.79 7.81
N PRO A 196 11.32 10.92 7.67
CA PRO A 196 12.24 11.42 8.70
C PRO A 196 11.52 11.81 9.99
N LEU A 197 10.33 12.40 9.94
CA LEU A 197 9.62 12.76 11.16
C LEU A 197 9.17 11.50 11.92
N ALA A 198 8.62 10.51 11.22
CA ALA A 198 8.25 9.24 11.84
C ALA A 198 9.48 8.51 12.43
N LEU A 199 10.63 8.54 11.76
CA LEU A 199 11.89 8.00 12.30
C LEU A 199 12.31 8.69 13.59
N VAL A 200 12.33 10.03 13.60
CA VAL A 200 12.73 10.83 14.77
C VAL A 200 11.79 10.56 15.94
N LEU A 201 10.48 10.54 15.70
CA LEU A 201 9.50 10.22 16.73
C LEU A 201 9.69 8.80 17.29
N ARG A 202 10.00 7.81 16.45
CA ARG A 202 10.33 6.45 16.92
C ARG A 202 11.61 6.41 17.73
N PHE A 203 12.65 7.15 17.32
CA PHE A 203 13.93 7.24 18.03
C PHE A 203 13.75 7.74 19.46
N PHE A 204 12.88 8.73 19.67
CA PHE A 204 12.52 9.22 21.01
C PHE A 204 11.52 8.33 21.76
N GLY A 205 11.16 7.16 21.23
CA GLY A 205 10.21 6.23 21.86
C GLY A 205 8.75 6.65 21.76
N LEU A 206 8.42 7.69 20.98
CA LEU A 206 7.07 8.21 20.80
C LEU A 206 6.30 7.42 19.71
N VAL A 207 6.22 6.10 19.89
CA VAL A 207 5.68 5.16 18.89
C VAL A 207 4.27 5.53 18.40
N PRO A 208 3.29 5.91 19.25
CA PRO A 208 1.96 6.30 18.77
C PRO A 208 1.98 7.56 17.91
N LEU A 209 2.80 8.56 18.26
CA LEU A 209 2.94 9.78 17.46
C LEU A 209 3.63 9.49 16.13
N ALA A 210 4.63 8.61 16.13
CA ALA A 210 5.25 8.15 14.89
C ALA A 210 4.26 7.42 13.99
N ALA A 211 3.41 6.55 14.53
CA ALA A 211 2.37 5.86 13.78
C ALA A 211 1.35 6.85 13.18
N ILE A 212 0.90 7.85 13.95
CA ILE A 212 0.00 8.91 13.46
C ILE A 212 0.68 9.73 12.35
N SER A 213 1.92 10.17 12.57
CA SER A 213 2.72 10.89 11.57
C SER A 213 2.83 10.07 10.29
N PHE A 214 3.16 8.79 10.39
CA PHE A 214 3.31 7.90 9.25
C PHE A 214 2.00 7.75 8.47
N LEU A 215 0.88 7.52 9.16
CA LEU A 215 -0.44 7.37 8.52
C LEU A 215 -0.88 8.64 7.80
N ILE A 216 -0.68 9.81 8.41
CA ILE A 216 -0.99 11.10 7.79
C ILE A 216 -0.07 11.33 6.59
N GLY A 217 1.23 11.06 6.73
CA GLY A 217 2.21 11.19 5.65
C GLY A 217 1.89 10.30 4.45
N ALA A 218 1.64 9.02 4.70
CA ALA A 218 1.25 8.05 3.66
C ALA A 218 -0.04 8.45 2.94
N LEU A 219 -1.03 9.03 3.66
CA LEU A 219 -2.26 9.52 3.04
C LEU A 219 -2.01 10.76 2.16
N ILE A 220 -1.28 11.75 2.68
CA ILE A 220 -0.95 12.98 1.95
C ILE A 220 -0.11 12.65 0.72
N SER A 221 0.87 11.76 0.83
CA SER A 221 1.72 11.32 -0.28
C SER A 221 0.90 10.69 -1.42
N ARG A 222 -0.09 9.84 -1.11
CA ARG A 222 -1.01 9.28 -2.12
C ARG A 222 -1.74 10.37 -2.91
N PHE A 223 -2.28 11.38 -2.21
CA PHE A 223 -2.92 12.52 -2.88
C PHE A 223 -1.91 13.39 -3.64
N GLY A 224 -0.69 13.54 -3.10
CA GLY A 224 0.41 14.24 -3.76
C GLY A 224 0.74 13.63 -5.11
N TRP A 225 0.94 12.31 -5.18
CA TRP A 225 1.23 11.60 -6.43
C TRP A 225 0.09 11.74 -7.44
N ILE A 226 -1.17 11.68 -7.01
CA ILE A 226 -2.32 11.92 -7.89
C ILE A 226 -2.33 13.36 -8.43
N ALA A 227 -2.09 14.35 -7.56
CA ALA A 227 -2.06 15.76 -7.93
C ALA A 227 -0.91 16.07 -8.90
N VAL A 228 0.29 15.56 -8.61
CA VAL A 228 1.48 15.67 -9.47
C VAL A 228 1.18 15.12 -10.86
N GLY A 229 0.56 13.94 -10.94
CA GLY A 229 0.23 13.34 -12.24
C GLY A 229 -0.76 14.15 -13.06
N LYS A 230 -1.74 14.80 -12.41
CA LYS A 230 -2.67 15.71 -13.09
C LYS A 230 -1.96 16.94 -13.66
N VAL A 231 -1.08 17.56 -12.86
CA VAL A 231 -0.33 18.76 -13.27
C VAL A 231 0.63 18.42 -14.41
N SER A 232 1.42 17.36 -14.25
CA SER A 232 2.37 16.90 -15.28
C SER A 232 1.66 16.45 -16.54
N GLY A 233 0.58 15.68 -16.46
CA GLY A 233 -0.16 15.26 -17.65
C GLY A 233 -0.78 16.42 -18.44
N SER A 234 -0.98 17.57 -17.82
CA SER A 234 -1.50 18.78 -18.47
C SER A 234 -0.42 19.74 -19.01
N ASP A 235 0.85 19.51 -18.69
CA ASP A 235 1.96 20.36 -19.10
C ASP A 235 2.64 19.80 -20.37
N PRO A 236 2.49 20.45 -21.54
CA PRO A 236 3.05 19.97 -22.81
C PRO A 236 4.57 19.80 -22.76
N GLU A 237 5.30 20.68 -22.08
CA GLU A 237 6.77 20.57 -21.99
C GLU A 237 7.19 19.30 -21.25
N SER A 238 6.48 18.96 -20.17
CA SER A 238 6.75 17.74 -19.39
C SER A 238 6.44 16.46 -20.19
N VAL A 239 5.42 16.50 -21.06
CA VAL A 239 5.04 15.37 -21.93
C VAL A 239 6.11 15.13 -22.98
N PHE A 240 6.53 16.17 -23.71
CA PHE A 240 7.59 16.04 -24.71
C PHE A 240 8.95 15.67 -24.10
N ALA A 241 9.23 16.10 -22.87
CA ALA A 241 10.45 15.75 -22.17
C ALA A 241 10.51 14.26 -21.79
N ALA A 242 9.38 13.61 -21.51
CA ALA A 242 9.34 12.19 -21.13
C ALA A 242 9.35 11.21 -22.32
N GLU A 243 9.12 11.70 -23.54
CA GLU A 243 9.23 10.88 -24.77
C GLU A 243 10.66 10.79 -25.33
N ARG A 244 11.62 11.55 -24.77
CA ARG A 244 13.03 11.55 -25.17
C ARG A 244 13.85 10.50 -24.44
#